data_AF-A0A011NAU6-F1
#
_entry.id   AF-A0A011NAU6-F1
#
_cell.length_a   1.000
_cell.length_b   1.000
_cell.length_c   1.000
_cell.angle_alpha   90.00
_cell.angle_beta   90.00
_cell.angle_gamma   90.00
#
_symmetry.space_group_name_H-M   'P 1'
#
loop_
_entity.id
_entity.type
_entity.pdbx_description
1 polymer ?
#
loop_
_entity_poly.entity_id
_entity_poly.type
_entity_poly.pdbx_seq_one_letter_code
_entity_poly.pdbx_strand_id
1 'polypeptide(L)' 'MTVNSDLAGGGDNFSVLLQGRERRTSTMDVDALEQYLAKHPALSAGSLNRIERLE' A
#
# COMPACT_ATOMS: atom_id res chain seq x y z
N MET A 1 -6.39 5.55 -5.01
CA MET A 1 -5.77 5.16 -3.73
C MET A 1 -5.54 3.67 -3.77
N THR A 2 -4.41 3.18 -3.25
CA THR A 2 -4.10 1.76 -3.14
C THR A 2 -3.79 1.45 -1.69
N VAL A 3 -4.37 0.39 -1.15
CA VAL A 3 -4.12 -0.13 0.20
C VAL A 3 -4.12 -1.66 0.13
N ASN A 4 -3.52 -2.33 1.11
CA ASN A 4 -3.61 -3.78 1.23
C ASN A 4 -5.04 -4.23 1.60
N SER A 5 -5.28 -5.54 1.54
CA SER A 5 -6.61 -6.11 1.80
C SER A 5 -7.08 -5.95 3.24
N ASP A 6 -6.17 -5.94 4.22
CA ASP A 6 -6.50 -5.77 5.65
C ASP A 6 -7.06 -4.37 5.92
N LEU A 7 -6.36 -3.33 5.47
CA LEU A 7 -6.82 -1.94 5.56
C LEU A 7 -8.09 -1.71 4.74
N ALA A 8 -8.20 -2.31 3.54
CA ALA A 8 -9.44 -2.26 2.74
C ALA A 8 -10.63 -2.91 3.45
N GLY A 9 -10.38 -3.86 4.36
CA GLY A 9 -11.35 -4.51 5.23
C GLY A 9 -11.64 -3.76 6.54
N GLY A 10 -11.00 -2.62 6.77
CA GLY A 10 -11.15 -1.84 8.00
C GLY A 10 -10.26 -2.32 9.15
N GLY A 11 -9.18 -3.04 8.87
CA GLY A 11 -8.12 -3.38 9.84
C GLY A 11 -7.57 -2.13 10.54
N ASP A 12 -6.91 -2.31 11.69
CA ASP A 12 -6.36 -1.24 12.52
C ASP A 12 -7.34 -0.08 12.83
N ASN A 13 -8.64 -0.38 12.90
CA ASN A 13 -9.74 0.59 13.08
C ASN A 13 -9.92 1.60 11.93
N PHE A 14 -9.38 1.35 10.74
CA PHE A 14 -9.58 2.19 9.56
C PHE A 14 -10.96 1.97 8.88
N SER A 15 -12.04 2.04 9.66
CA SER A 15 -13.41 1.77 9.19
C SER A 15 -13.88 2.67 8.05
N VAL A 16 -13.29 3.86 7.89
CA VAL A 16 -13.57 4.76 6.75
C VAL A 16 -13.25 4.12 5.40
N LEU A 17 -12.27 3.21 5.33
CA LEU A 17 -11.85 2.56 4.09
C LEU A 17 -12.90 1.56 3.56
N LEU A 18 -13.80 1.07 4.42
CA LEU A 18 -14.94 0.23 4.01
C LEU A 18 -15.92 0.98 3.09
N GLN A 19 -15.95 2.31 3.17
CA GLN A 19 -16.85 3.15 2.37
C GLN A 19 -16.34 3.36 0.93
N GLY A 20 -15.16 2.84 0.60
CA GLY A 20 -14.58 2.91 -0.74
C GLY A 20 -15.47 2.27 -1.79
N ARG A 21 -15.68 2.97 -2.90
CA ARG A 21 -16.43 2.48 -4.07
C ARG A 21 -15.47 2.05 -5.17
N GLU A 22 -15.95 1.25 -6.12
CA GLU A 22 -15.17 0.76 -7.26
C GLU A 22 -13.88 0.03 -6.85
N ARG A 23 -13.95 -0.73 -5.74
CA ARG A 23 -12.81 -1.48 -5.21
C ARG A 23 -12.32 -2.50 -6.25
N ARG A 24 -11.02 -2.47 -6.53
CA ARG A 24 -10.35 -3.42 -7.42
C ARG A 24 -9.30 -4.18 -6.62
N THR A 25 -9.45 -5.49 -6.56
CA THR A 25 -8.46 -6.39 -5.96
C THR A 25 -7.46 -6.81 -7.02
N SER A 26 -6.18 -6.92 -6.65
CA SER A 26 -5.08 -7.35 -7.51
C SER A 26 -4.41 -8.61 -6.94
N THR A 27 -3.17 -8.86 -7.35
CA THR A 27 -2.27 -9.91 -6.84
C THR A 27 -1.96 -9.74 -5.37
N MET A 28 -1.30 -10.76 -4.79
CA MET A 28 -0.77 -10.67 -3.42
C MET A 28 0.29 -9.57 -3.33
N ASP A 29 0.42 -8.94 -2.16
CA ASP A 29 1.31 -7.80 -1.95
C ASP A 29 2.78 -8.13 -2.26
N VAL A 30 3.22 -9.35 -1.93
CA VAL A 30 4.58 -9.85 -2.22
C VAL A 30 4.83 -10.01 -3.71
N ASP A 31 3.86 -10.56 -4.46
CA ASP A 31 3.96 -10.72 -5.91
C ASP A 31 3.98 -9.35 -6.61
N ALA A 32 3.21 -8.38 -6.10
CA ALA A 32 3.20 -7.02 -6.62
C ALA A 32 4.56 -6.34 -6.43
N LEU A 33 5.20 -6.55 -5.28
CA LEU A 33 6.54 -6.03 -4.99
C LEU A 33 7.60 -6.69 -5.88
N GLU A 34 7.58 -8.02 -6.03
CA GLU A 34 8.50 -8.74 -6.91
C GLU A 34 8.42 -8.21 -8.35
N GLN A 35 7.21 -8.13 -8.90
CA GLN A 35 7.00 -7.62 -10.26
C GLN A 35 7.47 -6.17 -10.42
N TYR A 36 7.33 -5.35 -9.39
CA TYR A 36 7.83 -3.98 -9.40
C TYR A 36 9.36 -3.96 -9.44
N LEU A 37 10.04 -4.70 -8.56
CA LEU A 37 11.50 -4.76 -8.53
C LEU A 37 12.08 -5.33 -9.83
N ALA A 38 11.46 -6.35 -10.41
CA ALA A 38 11.86 -6.91 -11.70
C ALA A 38 11.80 -5.87 -12.84
N LYS A 39 10.83 -4.95 -12.80
CA LYS A 39 10.70 -3.84 -13.77
C LYS A 39 11.63 -2.66 -13.48
N HIS A 40 12.17 -2.58 -12.27
CA HIS A 40 13.00 -1.47 -11.80
C HIS A 40 14.34 -1.97 -11.20
N PRO A 41 15.22 -2.58 -12.02
CA PRO A 41 16.43 -3.24 -11.52
C PRO A 41 17.46 -2.28 -10.89
N ALA A 42 17.37 -0.98 -11.17
CA ALA A 42 18.24 0.05 -10.60
C ALA A 42 17.59 0.81 -9.42
N LEU A 43 16.47 0.31 -8.87
CA LEU A 43 15.78 0.96 -7.77
C LEU A 43 16.65 0.95 -6.49
N SER A 44 16.89 2.13 -5.94
CA SER A 44 17.45 2.31 -4.59
C SER A 44 16.36 2.63 -3.58
N ALA A 45 16.57 2.27 -2.31
CA ALA A 45 15.68 2.68 -1.24
C ALA A 45 15.59 4.23 -1.18
N GLY A 46 14.36 4.75 -1.08
CA GLY A 46 14.13 6.19 -0.96
C GLY A 46 14.39 6.71 0.45
N SER A 47 14.43 8.04 0.60
CA SER A 47 14.61 8.66 1.91
C SER A 47 13.51 8.27 2.91
N LEU A 48 13.89 8.08 4.18
CA LEU A 48 13.02 7.58 5.26
C LEU A 48 12.21 8.66 5.98
N ASN A 49 12.61 9.92 5.86
CA ASN A 49 11.99 11.08 6.53
C ASN A 49 10.72 11.60 5.83
N ARG A 50 9.82 10.69 5.40
CA ARG A 50 8.59 11.04 4.68
C ARG A 50 7.44 11.47 5.58
N ILE A 51 7.54 11.21 6.89
CA ILE A 51 6.48 11.42 7.86
C ILE A 51 7.08 12.18 9.05
N GLU A 52 6.44 13.29 9.41
CA GLU A 52 6.72 14.05 10.63
C GLU A 52 5.54 13.88 11.57
N ARG A 53 5.80 13.50 12.82
CA ARG A 53 4.78 13.54 13.86
C ARG A 53 4.68 14.96 14.37
N LEU A 54 3.50 15.54 14.25
CA LEU A 54 3.17 16.83 14.87
C LEU A 54 2.72 16.57 16.31
N GLU A 55 3.18 17.42 17.22
CA GLU A 55 2.75 17.47 18.62
C GLU A 55 1.43 18.25 18.78
#